data_AF-A0A7I4XU19-F1
#
_entry.id   AF-A0A7I4XU19-F1
#
_cell.length_a   1.000
_cell.length_b   1.000
_cell.length_c   1.000
_cell.angle_alpha   90.00
_cell.angle_beta   90.00
_cell.angle_gamma   90.00
#
_symmetry.space_group_name_H-M   'P 1'
#
loop_
_entity.id
_entity.type
_entity.pdbx_description
1 polymer ?
#
loop_
_entity_poly.entity_id
_entity_poly.type
_entity_poly.pdbx_seq_one_letter_code
_entity_poly.pdbx_strand_id
1 'polypeptide(L)'
;MLLYAASALLLLNALTTLAREDPSRKCEDNLDENFCRLVLKRGQCTLGSHAEYAERNCWKTCDCTPVTPKPEETCVNKADAKTCYGLYERGQCEVAKDICAKTCYYCGS
;
A
#
# COMPACT_ATOMS: atom_id res chain seq x y z
N MET A 1 15.05 38.12 -6.77
CA MET A 1 13.83 37.92 -5.96
C MET A 1 12.92 36.83 -6.55
N LEU A 2 12.74 36.74 -7.88
CA LEU A 2 11.90 35.71 -8.54
C LEU A 2 12.48 34.27 -8.51
N LEU A 3 13.80 34.10 -8.43
CA LEU A 3 14.45 32.78 -8.43
C LEU A 3 14.28 32.01 -7.11
N TYR A 4 14.06 32.70 -5.98
CA TYR A 4 13.86 32.04 -4.68
C TYR A 4 12.47 31.42 -4.54
N ALA A 5 11.45 32.01 -5.20
CA ALA A 5 10.09 31.50 -5.15
C ALA A 5 9.93 30.16 -5.89
N ALA A 6 10.64 29.98 -7.01
CA ALA A 6 10.60 28.75 -7.80
C ALA A 6 11.20 27.55 -7.05
N SER A 7 12.29 27.77 -6.31
CA SER A 7 12.96 26.72 -5.52
C SER A 7 12.10 26.24 -4.34
N ALA A 8 11.34 27.14 -3.71
CA ALA A 8 10.45 26.79 -2.61
C ALA A 8 9.26 25.92 -3.06
N LEU A 9 8.69 26.20 -4.24
CA LEU A 9 7.60 25.42 -4.84
C LEU A 9 8.03 24.00 -5.23
N LEU A 10 9.26 23.81 -5.71
CA LEU A 10 9.81 22.48 -6.03
C LEU A 10 10.04 21.62 -4.78
N LEU A 11 10.44 22.23 -3.67
CA LEU A 11 10.63 21.52 -2.39
C LEU A 11 9.30 21.10 -1.75
N LEU A 12 8.24 21.93 -1.89
CA LEU A 12 6.90 21.60 -1.40
C LEU A 12 6.29 20.39 -2.14
N ASN A 13 6.50 20.27 -3.46
CA ASN A 13 6.02 19.12 -4.23
C ASN A 13 6.74 17.81 -3.87
N ALA A 14 8.01 17.88 -3.44
CA ALA A 14 8.75 16.68 -3.02
C ALA A 14 8.28 16.15 -1.65
N LEU A 15 7.83 17.03 -0.76
CA LEU A 15 7.38 16.66 0.58
C LEU A 15 5.98 16.03 0.58
N THR A 16 5.08 16.44 -0.33
CA THR A 16 3.74 15.85 -0.43
C THR A 16 3.76 14.45 -1.05
N THR A 17 4.73 14.13 -1.91
CA THR A 17 4.91 12.79 -2.49
C THR A 17 5.57 11.76 -1.55
N LEU A 18 5.96 12.18 -0.34
CA LEU A 18 6.65 11.32 0.64
C LEU A 18 5.81 11.04 1.90
N ALA A 19 4.48 11.07 1.80
CA ALA A 19 3.66 10.23 2.67
C ALA A 19 3.99 8.78 2.32
N ARG A 20 5.09 8.28 2.89
CA ARG A 20 5.62 6.94 2.67
C ARG A 20 4.54 5.96 3.08
N GLU A 21 3.82 5.41 2.09
CA GLU A 21 2.88 4.32 2.33
C GLU A 21 3.61 3.26 3.13
N ASP A 22 3.09 2.95 4.32
CA ASP A 22 3.65 1.94 5.18
C ASP A 22 3.54 0.58 4.45
N PRO A 23 4.66 -0.02 4.03
CA PRO A 23 4.64 -1.26 3.28
C PRO A 23 4.13 -2.44 4.12
N SER A 24 4.04 -2.28 5.45
CA SER A 24 3.48 -3.28 6.35
C SER A 24 1.99 -3.07 6.67
N ARG A 25 1.36 -2.04 6.09
CA ARG A 25 -0.02 -1.68 6.40
C ARG A 25 -0.97 -2.79 5.93
N LYS A 26 -1.65 -3.42 6.89
CA LYS A 26 -2.64 -4.46 6.62
C LYS A 26 -3.99 -3.87 6.28
N CYS A 27 -4.68 -4.51 5.34
CA CYS A 27 -6.05 -4.18 4.95
C CYS A 27 -7.04 -4.69 6.02
N GLU A 28 -7.09 -3.97 7.15
CA GLU A 28 -7.89 -4.32 8.33
C GLU A 28 -8.58 -3.10 8.97
N ASP A 29 -9.62 -3.37 9.76
CA ASP A 29 -10.29 -2.36 10.58
C ASP A 29 -9.69 -2.37 11.99
N ASN A 30 -9.31 -1.19 12.50
CA ASN A 30 -8.73 -1.00 13.83
C ASN A 30 -9.79 -0.61 14.88
N LEU A 31 -11.01 -0.30 14.46
CA LEU A 31 -12.14 0.07 15.31
C LEU A 31 -13.27 -0.96 15.25
N ASP A 32 -14.23 -0.79 16.16
CA ASP A 32 -15.42 -1.64 16.25
C ASP A 32 -16.19 -1.72 14.91
N GLU A 33 -16.69 -2.92 14.58
CA GLU A 33 -17.40 -3.18 13.33
C GLU A 33 -18.62 -2.26 13.15
N ASN A 34 -19.40 -2.02 14.21
CA ASN A 34 -20.58 -1.16 14.11
C ASN A 34 -20.20 0.30 13.86
N PHE A 35 -19.08 0.73 14.43
CA PHE A 35 -18.53 2.05 14.16
C PHE A 35 -18.09 2.18 12.70
N CYS A 36 -17.32 1.22 12.18
CA CYS A 36 -16.89 1.27 10.78
C CYS A 36 -18.06 1.16 9.80
N ARG A 37 -19.09 0.36 10.10
CA ARG A 37 -20.35 0.36 9.33
C ARG A 37 -21.04 1.73 9.34
N LEU A 38 -20.99 2.47 10.45
CA LEU A 38 -21.53 3.83 10.52
C LEU A 38 -20.73 4.80 9.63
N VAL A 39 -19.40 4.69 9.64
CA VAL A 39 -18.50 5.46 8.76
C VAL A 39 -18.85 5.24 7.29
N LEU A 40 -19.00 3.98 6.88
CA LEU A 40 -19.42 3.62 5.52
C LEU A 40 -20.79 4.20 5.18
N LYS A 41 -21.80 4.02 6.05
CA LYS A 41 -23.16 4.54 5.85
C LYS A 41 -23.20 6.06 5.72
N ARG A 42 -22.28 6.77 6.38
CA ARG A 42 -22.16 8.24 6.32
C ARG A 42 -21.37 8.73 5.11
N GLY A 43 -20.88 7.84 4.24
CA GLY A 43 -20.05 8.19 3.09
C GLY A 43 -18.66 8.71 3.49
N GLN A 44 -18.25 8.49 4.73
CA GLN A 44 -17.02 9.08 5.28
C GLN A 44 -15.74 8.43 4.76
N CYS A 45 -15.84 7.31 4.04
CA CYS A 45 -14.71 6.70 3.34
C CYS A 45 -14.13 7.60 2.23
N THR A 46 -14.92 8.51 1.67
CA THR A 46 -14.50 9.34 0.52
C THR A 46 -14.74 10.84 0.74
N LEU A 47 -15.26 11.26 1.89
CA LEU A 47 -15.68 12.64 2.15
C LEU A 47 -14.73 13.40 3.09
N GLY A 48 -14.01 14.36 2.52
CA GLY A 48 -13.30 15.41 3.25
C GLY A 48 -12.26 14.90 4.25
N SER A 49 -12.11 15.60 5.38
CA SER A 49 -11.15 15.25 6.45
C SER A 49 -11.46 13.91 7.16
N HIS A 50 -12.65 13.35 6.93
CA HIS A 50 -13.01 12.04 7.47
C HIS A 50 -12.47 10.89 6.63
N ALA A 51 -12.16 11.11 5.34
CA ALA A 51 -11.63 10.07 4.47
C ALA A 51 -10.32 9.51 5.01
N GLU A 52 -9.36 10.36 5.39
CA GLU A 52 -8.11 9.89 6.00
C GLU A 52 -8.33 9.18 7.33
N TYR A 53 -9.27 9.66 8.14
CA TYR A 53 -9.59 9.00 9.42
C TYR A 53 -10.20 7.62 9.19
N ALA A 54 -11.12 7.50 8.22
CA ALA A 54 -11.73 6.25 7.81
C ALA A 54 -10.69 5.30 7.21
N GLU A 55 -9.75 5.81 6.40
CA GLU A 55 -8.66 5.04 5.83
C GLU A 55 -7.74 4.46 6.92
N ARG A 56 -7.44 5.23 7.97
CA ARG A 56 -6.57 4.76 9.07
C ARG A 56 -7.24 3.76 10.02
N ASN A 57 -8.57 3.80 10.15
CA ASN A 57 -9.27 3.09 11.23
C ASN A 57 -10.28 2.05 10.75
N CYS A 58 -10.84 2.23 9.56
CA CYS A 58 -11.92 1.44 8.99
C CYS A 58 -11.59 1.04 7.55
N TRP A 59 -10.32 0.76 7.29
CA TRP A 59 -9.79 0.62 5.94
C TRP A 59 -10.42 -0.54 5.19
N LYS A 60 -10.62 -1.68 5.86
CA LYS A 60 -11.28 -2.87 5.30
C LYS A 60 -12.73 -2.60 5.00
N THR A 61 -13.45 -1.94 5.91
CA THR A 61 -14.84 -1.54 5.66
C THR A 61 -14.97 -0.52 4.51
N CYS A 62 -13.94 0.30 4.29
CA CYS A 62 -13.88 1.29 3.20
C CYS A 62 -13.25 0.77 1.89
N ASP A 63 -13.20 -0.56 1.71
CA ASP A 63 -12.71 -1.23 0.49
C ASP A 63 -11.22 -0.98 0.21
N CYS A 64 -10.36 -1.34 1.16
CA CYS A 64 -8.92 -1.22 0.98
C CYS A 64 -8.36 -2.11 -0.13
N THR A 65 -7.40 -1.55 -0.86
CA THR A 65 -6.45 -2.34 -1.63
C THR A 65 -5.27 -2.67 -0.72
N PRO A 66 -4.95 -3.95 -0.47
CA PRO A 66 -3.76 -4.32 0.29
C PRO A 66 -2.52 -3.71 -0.37
N VAL A 67 -1.72 -2.98 0.42
CA VAL A 67 -0.40 -2.55 -0.05
C VAL A 67 0.48 -3.79 -0.07
N THR A 68 0.96 -4.17 -1.25
CA THR A 68 1.86 -5.30 -1.38
C THR A 68 3.18 -4.92 -0.73
N PRO A 69 3.60 -5.61 0.35
CA PRO A 69 4.80 -5.23 1.10
C PRO A 69 6.00 -5.24 0.18
N LYS A 70 6.88 -4.24 0.23
CA LYS A 70 8.14 -4.33 -0.54
C LYS A 70 8.92 -5.55 -0.04
N PRO A 71 9.39 -6.46 -0.92
CA PRO A 71 10.17 -7.61 -0.49
C PRO A 71 11.46 -7.14 0.18
N GLU A 72 11.91 -7.83 1.22
CA GLU A 72 13.19 -7.52 1.88
C GLU A 72 14.34 -7.42 0.87
N GLU A 73 15.33 -6.57 1.13
CA GLU A 73 16.44 -6.37 0.17
C GLU A 73 17.29 -7.64 -0.01
N THR A 74 17.38 -8.46 1.04
CA THR A 74 18.03 -9.78 1.07
C THR A 74 17.27 -10.86 0.30
N CYS A 75 15.99 -10.61 -0.01
CA CYS A 75 15.16 -11.54 -0.75
C CYS A 75 15.53 -11.54 -2.24
N VAL A 76 15.74 -12.73 -2.79
CA VAL A 76 16.10 -12.94 -4.20
C VAL A 76 15.19 -13.98 -4.85
N ASN A 77 14.83 -13.74 -6.11
CA ASN A 77 14.23 -14.79 -6.94
C ASN A 77 15.33 -15.75 -7.39
N LYS A 78 15.03 -17.05 -7.40
CA LYS A 78 15.89 -18.06 -8.01
C LYS A 78 15.64 -18.16 -9.52
N ALA A 79 14.41 -17.86 -9.96
CA ALA A 79 14.07 -17.74 -11.36
C ALA A 79 14.28 -16.29 -11.87
N ASP A 80 14.33 -16.14 -13.19
CA ASP A 80 14.47 -14.83 -13.82
C ASP A 80 13.22 -13.95 -13.61
N ALA A 81 13.41 -12.63 -13.75
CA ALA A 81 12.36 -11.65 -13.48
C ALA A 81 11.12 -11.83 -14.37
N LYS A 82 11.30 -12.24 -15.64
CA LYS A 82 10.18 -12.40 -16.58
C LYS A 82 9.33 -13.60 -16.18
N THR A 83 9.95 -14.71 -15.82
CA THR A 83 9.27 -15.90 -15.33
C THR A 83 8.47 -15.60 -14.06
N CYS A 84 9.10 -14.93 -13.08
CA CYS A 84 8.43 -14.61 -11.82
C CYS A 84 7.29 -13.61 -11.98
N TYR A 85 7.46 -12.59 -12.82
CA TYR A 85 6.39 -11.64 -13.10
C TYR A 85 5.20 -12.30 -13.81
N GLY A 86 5.47 -13.19 -14.78
CA GLY A 86 4.41 -13.95 -15.45
C GLY A 86 3.65 -14.90 -14.52
N LEU A 87 4.30 -15.45 -13.48
CA LEU A 87 3.64 -16.26 -12.46
C LEU A 87 2.80 -15.41 -11.50
N TYR A 88 3.29 -14.23 -11.12
CA TYR A 88 2.56 -13.26 -10.31
C TYR A 88 1.27 -12.79 -10.98
N GLU A 89 1.34 -12.36 -12.25
CA GLU A 89 0.19 -11.90 -13.04
C GLU A 89 -0.89 -13.00 -13.20
N ARG A 90 -0.47 -14.27 -13.21
CA ARG A 90 -1.39 -15.42 -13.29
C ARG A 90 -1.93 -15.88 -11.93
N GLY A 91 -1.56 -15.22 -10.83
CA GLY A 91 -1.96 -15.62 -9.48
C GLY A 91 -1.33 -16.94 -9.00
N GLN A 92 -0.20 -17.35 -9.56
CA GLN A 92 0.45 -18.64 -9.28
C GLN A 92 1.53 -18.55 -8.19
N CYS A 93 1.46 -17.52 -7.36
CA CYS A 93 2.47 -17.22 -6.36
C CYS A 93 2.62 -18.31 -5.30
N GLU A 94 1.52 -18.94 -4.85
CA GLU A 94 1.57 -20.05 -3.88
C GLU A 94 2.42 -21.23 -4.35
N VAL A 95 2.40 -21.52 -5.66
CA VAL A 95 3.18 -22.60 -6.28
C VAL A 95 4.63 -22.16 -6.52
N ALA A 96 4.85 -20.86 -6.75
CA ALA A 96 6.13 -20.29 -7.11
C ALA A 96 6.93 -19.72 -5.91
N LYS A 97 6.44 -19.90 -4.68
CA LYS A 97 7.00 -19.25 -3.48
C LYS A 97 8.50 -19.47 -3.28
N ASP A 98 9.02 -20.66 -3.63
CA ASP A 98 10.43 -21.02 -3.42
C ASP A 98 11.38 -20.54 -4.53
N ILE A 99 10.82 -20.17 -5.69
CA ILE A 99 11.59 -19.73 -6.88
C ILE A 99 11.40 -18.24 -7.19
N CYS A 100 10.27 -17.66 -6.78
CA CYS A 100 9.88 -16.29 -7.03
C CYS A 100 9.55 -15.55 -5.73
N ALA A 101 10.23 -15.92 -4.64
CA ALA A 101 9.99 -15.42 -3.29
C ALA A 101 9.96 -13.88 -3.21
N LYS A 102 10.80 -13.19 -3.99
CA LYS A 102 10.84 -11.73 -4.06
C LYS A 102 9.63 -11.17 -4.76
N THR A 103 9.36 -11.63 -5.98
CA THR A 103 8.23 -11.13 -6.78
C THR A 103 6.88 -11.49 -6.17
N CYS A 104 6.79 -12.61 -5.47
CA CYS A 104 5.58 -13.11 -4.84
C CYS A 104 5.50 -12.82 -3.33
N TYR A 105 6.43 -12.03 -2.79
CA TYR A 105 6.37 -11.52 -1.42
C TYR A 105 6.37 -12.58 -0.31
N TYR A 106 6.93 -13.77 -0.56
CA TYR A 106 7.02 -14.86 0.43
C TYR A 106 8.29 -14.82 1.29
N CYS A 107 9.06 -13.73 1.22
CA CYS A 107 10.29 -13.59 1.98
C CYS A 107 10.10 -13.21 3.46
N GLY A 108 8.93 -13.46 4.04
CA GLY A 108 8.66 -13.27 5.47
C GLY A 108 8.75 -14.59 6.23
N SER A 109 9.82 -14.77 7.00
CA SER A 109 9.87 -15.69 8.15
C SER A 109 10.43 -14.97 9.35
#